data_AF-A0A6A5B553-F1
#
_entry.id   AF-A0A6A5B553-F1
#
_cell.length_a   1.000
_cell.length_b   1.000
_cell.length_c   1.000
_cell.angle_alpha   90.00
_cell.angle_beta   90.00
_cell.angle_gamma   90.00
#
_symmetry.space_group_name_H-M   'P 1'
#
loop_
_entity.id
_entity.type
_entity.pdbx_description
1 polymer ?
#
loop_
_entity_poly.entity_id
_entity_poly.type
_entity_poly.pdbx_seq_one_letter_code
_entity_poly.pdbx_strand_id
1 'polypeptide(L)'
;MATNSMGSVCNTPRDHTRATRFSSHSLIAVESSAVYPVDAVETSASENAVKSVMYGLINAILVIPVFMSFTAIIFSDPFFQPYMPALVKLVGFSCAVHQTIFTLKSSLPFAIGQVQDAGLIFLSAMSSSIVTILTADKDLPPNAVIATTLVTLSSATMLMGLALILTGHVL
;
A
#
# COMPACT_ATOMS: atom_id res chain seq x y z
N MET A 1 -35.32 64.20 17.77
CA MET A 1 -34.42 63.60 16.77
C MET A 1 -34.27 62.12 17.18
N ALA A 2 -35.27 61.26 16.91
CA ALA A 2 -35.51 60.56 15.63
C ALA A 2 -34.37 59.53 15.37
N THR A 3 -34.56 58.20 15.29
CA THR A 3 -35.74 57.33 15.20
C THR A 3 -35.46 55.91 15.71
N ASN A 4 -36.54 55.26 16.16
CA ASN A 4 -36.75 53.83 16.38
C ASN A 4 -36.45 52.99 15.11
N SER A 5 -36.02 51.74 15.27
CA SER A 5 -36.85 50.52 15.13
C SER A 5 -37.47 50.27 13.75
N MET A 6 -37.23 49.06 13.26
CA MET A 6 -38.06 48.26 12.36
C MET A 6 -38.30 48.76 10.94
N GLY A 7 -37.96 47.89 9.98
CA GLY A 7 -38.70 47.82 8.72
C GLY A 7 -37.85 47.67 7.47
N SER A 8 -37.25 46.49 7.25
CA SER A 8 -37.30 45.95 5.89
C SER A 8 -37.48 44.44 5.96
N VAL A 9 -38.70 44.06 5.63
CA VAL A 9 -39.21 42.72 5.47
C VAL A 9 -38.57 42.13 4.22
N CYS A 10 -37.82 41.04 4.38
CA CYS A 10 -37.55 40.12 3.29
C CYS A 10 -38.12 38.75 3.71
N ASN A 11 -39.23 38.44 3.07
CA ASN A 11 -40.05 37.24 3.18
C ASN A 11 -39.21 35.97 3.35
N THR A 12 -39.62 35.10 4.27
CA THR A 12 -39.12 33.73 4.41
C THR A 12 -39.81 32.85 3.37
N PRO A 13 -39.11 32.25 2.40
CA PRO A 13 -39.58 30.99 1.85
C PRO A 13 -39.29 29.95 2.93
N ARG A 14 -40.33 29.53 3.65
CA ARG A 14 -40.32 28.21 4.30
C ARG A 14 -40.26 27.20 3.16
N ASP A 15 -39.05 26.87 2.73
CA ASP A 15 -38.84 25.76 1.82
C ASP A 15 -38.12 24.64 2.54
N HIS A 16 -38.75 23.49 2.47
CA HIS A 16 -38.57 22.34 3.32
C HIS A 16 -37.37 21.51 2.86
N THR A 17 -36.17 22.11 2.81
CA THR A 17 -35.01 21.43 2.20
C THR A 17 -33.75 21.57 3.06
N ARG A 18 -33.90 21.26 4.36
CA ARG A 18 -32.76 20.96 5.26
C ARG A 18 -32.33 19.49 5.09
N ALA A 19 -31.94 19.12 3.87
CA ALA A 19 -31.46 17.76 3.59
C ALA A 19 -30.34 17.68 2.54
N THR A 20 -29.79 18.80 2.04
CA THR A 20 -28.81 18.76 0.94
C THR A 20 -27.55 19.60 1.16
N ARG A 21 -27.31 20.09 2.38
CA ARG A 21 -26.04 20.76 2.76
C ARG A 21 -25.11 19.87 3.57
N PHE A 22 -24.94 18.63 3.13
CA PHE A 22 -23.79 17.82 3.53
C PHE A 22 -23.35 16.99 2.32
N SER A 23 -22.05 17.00 2.03
CA SER A 23 -21.40 16.34 0.89
C SER A 23 -21.28 17.18 -0.40
N SER A 24 -20.59 18.30 -0.28
CA SER A 24 -19.80 18.86 -1.39
C SER A 24 -18.36 18.87 -0.93
N HIS A 25 -17.66 17.74 -1.07
CA HIS A 25 -16.20 17.59 -1.27
C HIS A 25 -15.81 16.10 -1.35
N SER A 26 -16.63 15.28 -2.01
CA SER A 26 -16.20 13.98 -2.57
C SER A 26 -15.95 14.19 -4.06
N LEU A 27 -14.94 14.99 -4.40
CA LEU A 27 -14.40 15.08 -5.77
C LEU A 27 -13.41 13.94 -6.00
N ILE A 28 -13.92 12.71 -5.96
CA ILE A 28 -13.54 11.69 -6.92
C ILE A 28 -14.87 11.20 -7.46
N ALA A 29 -15.38 11.93 -8.46
CA ALA A 29 -16.28 11.31 -9.41
C ALA A 29 -15.48 10.15 -9.99
N VAL A 30 -15.78 8.92 -9.55
CA VAL A 30 -15.38 7.73 -10.27
C VAL A 30 -16.08 7.86 -11.61
N GLU A 31 -15.35 8.44 -12.55
CA GLU A 31 -15.73 8.49 -13.94
C GLU A 31 -16.05 7.06 -14.33
N SER A 32 -17.31 6.82 -14.69
CA SER A 32 -17.82 5.56 -15.22
C SER A 32 -17.27 5.31 -16.64
N SER A 33 -15.97 5.53 -16.85
CA SER A 33 -15.22 5.27 -18.08
C SER A 33 -14.21 4.13 -17.93
N ALA A 34 -14.17 3.47 -16.76
CA ALA A 34 -13.48 2.18 -16.63
C ALA A 34 -14.37 0.98 -17.01
N VAL A 35 -15.57 1.23 -17.55
CA VAL A 35 -16.19 0.26 -18.45
C VAL A 35 -15.38 0.34 -19.73
N TYR A 36 -14.38 -0.52 -19.85
CA TYR A 36 -13.83 -0.83 -21.17
C TYR A 36 -15.04 -1.08 -22.07
N PRO A 37 -15.22 -0.32 -23.18
CA PRO A 37 -16.17 -0.75 -24.16
C PRO A 37 -15.77 -2.18 -24.50
N VAL A 38 -16.70 -3.12 -24.35
CA VAL A 38 -16.60 -4.45 -24.94
C VAL A 38 -16.80 -4.27 -26.44
N ASP A 39 -15.98 -3.41 -27.05
CA ASP A 39 -15.68 -3.52 -28.46
C ASP A 39 -14.72 -4.70 -28.52
N ALA A 40 -15.30 -5.88 -28.61
CA ALA A 40 -14.60 -7.10 -28.94
C ALA A 40 -14.02 -6.94 -30.34
N VAL A 41 -12.95 -6.16 -30.47
CA VAL A 41 -11.95 -6.41 -31.50
C VAL A 41 -11.46 -7.80 -31.16
N GLU A 42 -11.92 -8.79 -31.93
CA GLU A 42 -11.45 -10.19 -31.90
C GLU A 42 -9.94 -10.19 -32.15
N THR A 43 -9.20 -9.82 -31.12
CA THR A 43 -7.76 -9.86 -31.07
C THR A 43 -7.44 -11.33 -30.94
N SER A 44 -6.68 -11.86 -31.88
CA SER A 44 -6.35 -13.29 -31.92
C SER A 44 -5.80 -13.73 -30.56
N ALA A 45 -6.10 -14.97 -30.14
CA ALA A 45 -5.60 -15.50 -28.87
C ALA A 45 -4.06 -15.37 -28.76
N SER A 46 -3.36 -15.44 -29.90
CA SER A 46 -1.93 -15.18 -30.03
C SER A 46 -1.54 -13.74 -29.67
N GLU A 47 -2.26 -12.73 -30.13
CA GLU A 47 -1.95 -11.32 -29.82
C GLU A 47 -2.16 -11.00 -28.33
N ASN A 48 -3.20 -11.56 -27.71
CA ASN A 48 -3.43 -11.41 -26.27
C ASN A 48 -2.35 -12.15 -25.45
N ALA A 49 -1.92 -13.33 -25.90
CA ALA A 49 -0.81 -14.05 -25.30
C ALA A 49 0.49 -13.24 -25.38
N VAL A 50 0.83 -12.68 -26.55
CA VAL A 50 2.02 -11.85 -26.75
C VAL A 50 1.98 -10.61 -25.86
N LYS A 51 0.83 -9.92 -25.76
CA LYS A 51 0.65 -8.78 -24.85
C LYS A 51 0.88 -9.19 -23.40
N SER A 52 0.28 -10.30 -22.95
CA SER A 52 0.42 -10.78 -21.56
C SER A 52 1.87 -11.14 -21.21
N VAL A 53 2.60 -11.79 -22.12
CA VAL A 53 4.03 -12.10 -21.94
C VAL A 53 4.86 -10.83 -21.88
N MET A 54 4.58 -9.84 -22.74
CA MET A 54 5.28 -8.56 -22.74
C MET A 54 5.07 -7.81 -21.40
N TYR A 55 3.83 -7.71 -20.91
CA TYR A 55 3.54 -7.09 -19.62
C TYR A 55 4.18 -7.86 -18.45
N GLY A 56 4.15 -9.19 -18.49
CA GLY A 56 4.83 -10.03 -17.50
C GLY A 56 6.34 -9.81 -17.47
N LEU A 57 6.98 -9.68 -18.64
CA LEU A 57 8.42 -9.41 -18.75
C LEU A 57 8.78 -8.01 -18.23
N ILE A 58 8.01 -6.98 -18.61
CA ILE A 58 8.20 -5.62 -18.10
C ILE A 58 8.10 -5.63 -16.56
N ASN A 59 7.07 -6.28 -16.02
CA ASN A 59 6.89 -6.41 -14.57
C ASN A 59 8.06 -7.15 -13.91
N ALA A 60 8.57 -8.21 -14.53
CA ALA A 60 9.71 -8.97 -14.02
C ALA A 60 11.01 -8.15 -14.00
N ILE A 61 11.23 -7.26 -14.98
CA ILE A 61 12.38 -6.35 -14.98
C ILE A 61 12.23 -5.29 -13.89
N LEU A 62 11.03 -4.73 -13.72
CA LEU A 62 10.76 -3.70 -12.72
C LEU A 62 10.81 -4.22 -11.29
N VAL A 63 10.50 -5.50 -11.04
CA VAL A 63 10.49 -6.04 -9.68
C VAL A 63 11.89 -6.05 -9.04
N ILE A 64 12.95 -6.25 -9.86
CA ILE A 64 14.34 -6.32 -9.39
C ILE A 64 14.77 -5.07 -8.63
N PRO A 65 14.76 -3.87 -9.23
CA PRO A 65 15.10 -2.65 -8.51
C PRO A 65 14.11 -2.36 -7.36
N VAL A 66 12.84 -2.74 -7.48
CA VAL A 66 11.82 -2.47 -6.46
C VAL A 66 12.12 -3.19 -5.14
N PHE A 67 12.32 -4.51 -5.14
CA PHE A 67 12.62 -5.21 -3.87
C PHE A 67 14.00 -4.85 -3.30
N MET A 68 14.95 -4.47 -4.16
CA MET A 68 16.25 -3.94 -3.74
C MET A 68 16.06 -2.63 -2.96
N SER A 69 15.27 -1.70 -3.50
CA SER A 69 14.89 -0.47 -2.82
C SER A 69 14.14 -0.75 -1.51
N PHE A 70 13.23 -1.72 -1.48
CA PHE A 70 12.51 -2.09 -0.26
C PHE A 70 13.46 -2.54 0.84
N THR A 71 14.43 -3.38 0.48
CA THR A 71 15.43 -3.85 1.43
C THR A 71 16.28 -2.68 1.96
N ALA A 72 16.72 -1.79 1.08
CA ALA A 72 17.50 -0.61 1.47
C ALA A 72 16.72 0.35 2.37
N ILE A 73 15.41 0.49 2.17
CA ILE A 73 14.53 1.30 3.02
C ILE A 73 14.32 0.62 4.37
N ILE A 74 13.93 -0.65 4.39
CA ILE A 74 13.66 -1.40 5.64
C ILE A 74 14.92 -1.47 6.50
N PHE A 75 16.07 -1.71 5.91
CA PHE A 75 17.35 -1.91 6.62
C PHE A 75 18.30 -0.74 6.36
N SER A 76 17.80 0.48 6.59
CA SER A 76 18.56 1.73 6.37
C SER A 76 19.69 1.93 7.39
N ASP A 77 19.61 1.28 8.56
CA ASP A 77 20.64 1.38 9.60
C ASP A 77 22.00 0.80 9.13
N PRO A 78 23.13 1.51 9.38
CA PRO A 78 24.47 1.05 9.01
C PRO A 78 24.85 -0.36 9.51
N PHE A 79 24.25 -0.82 10.62
CA PHE A 79 24.45 -2.15 11.18
C PHE A 79 24.15 -3.27 10.17
N PHE A 80 23.19 -3.06 9.26
CA PHE A 80 22.76 -4.09 8.31
C PHE A 80 23.61 -4.18 7.04
N GLN A 81 24.51 -3.22 6.79
CA GLN A 81 25.35 -3.17 5.57
C GLN A 81 26.09 -4.48 5.27
N PRO A 82 26.80 -5.13 6.22
CA PRO A 82 27.48 -6.40 5.94
C PRO A 82 26.53 -7.57 5.63
N TYR A 83 25.25 -7.45 5.97
CA TYR A 83 24.23 -8.50 5.79
C TYR A 83 23.28 -8.22 4.62
N MET A 84 23.40 -7.05 3.99
CA MET A 84 22.52 -6.58 2.92
C MET A 84 22.34 -7.60 1.77
N PRO A 85 23.38 -8.32 1.30
CA PRO A 85 23.20 -9.33 0.25
C PRO A 85 22.30 -10.50 0.64
N ALA A 86 22.28 -10.87 1.93
CA ALA A 86 21.38 -11.91 2.44
C ALA A 86 19.96 -11.37 2.66
N LEU A 87 19.85 -10.15 3.20
CA LEU A 87 18.56 -9.48 3.44
C LEU A 87 17.79 -9.23 2.13
N VAL A 88 18.49 -8.80 1.08
CA VAL A 88 17.89 -8.61 -0.26
C VAL A 88 17.28 -9.91 -0.78
N LYS A 89 17.98 -11.04 -0.63
CA LYS A 89 17.47 -12.34 -1.09
C LYS A 89 16.24 -12.76 -0.29
N LEU A 90 16.23 -12.50 1.00
CA LEU A 90 15.10 -12.78 1.88
C LEU A 90 13.88 -11.93 1.52
N VAL A 91 14.05 -10.61 1.37
CA VAL A 91 12.96 -9.69 0.98
C VAL A 91 12.47 -10.00 -0.43
N GLY A 92 13.38 -10.25 -1.38
CA GLY A 92 13.03 -10.65 -2.75
C GLY A 92 12.22 -11.95 -2.79
N PHE A 93 12.61 -12.95 -2.00
CA PHE A 93 11.84 -14.19 -1.85
C PHE A 93 10.45 -13.93 -1.26
N SER A 94 10.36 -13.11 -0.21
CA SER A 94 9.08 -12.69 0.38
C SER A 94 8.17 -12.02 -0.64
N CYS A 95 8.69 -11.06 -1.41
CA CYS A 95 7.96 -10.39 -2.48
C CYS A 95 7.48 -11.37 -3.56
N ALA A 96 8.32 -12.34 -3.96
CA ALA A 96 7.95 -13.36 -4.94
C ALA A 96 6.80 -14.26 -4.45
N VAL A 97 6.86 -14.69 -3.18
CA VAL A 97 5.79 -15.49 -2.57
C VAL A 97 4.49 -14.67 -2.49
N HIS A 98 4.57 -13.42 -2.03
CA HIS A 98 3.39 -12.55 -1.91
C HIS A 98 2.73 -12.28 -3.27
N GLN A 99 3.54 -11.93 -4.27
CA GLN A 99 3.12 -11.75 -5.67
C GLN A 99 2.49 -13.04 -6.22
N THR A 100 3.06 -14.22 -5.94
CA THR A 100 2.53 -15.50 -6.42
C THR A 100 1.15 -15.80 -5.80
N ILE A 101 1.03 -15.69 -4.49
CA ILE A 101 -0.23 -15.92 -3.77
C ILE A 101 -1.31 -14.93 -4.26
N PHE A 102 -0.96 -13.65 -4.37
CA PHE A 102 -1.89 -12.63 -4.87
C PHE A 102 -2.31 -12.94 -6.30
N THR A 103 -1.38 -13.30 -7.18
CA THR A 103 -1.70 -13.62 -8.58
C THR A 103 -2.63 -14.83 -8.70
N LEU A 104 -2.46 -15.85 -7.84
CA LEU A 104 -3.29 -17.06 -7.84
C LEU A 104 -4.66 -16.88 -7.15
N LYS A 105 -4.77 -15.95 -6.21
CA LYS A 105 -5.98 -15.74 -5.38
C LYS A 105 -6.79 -14.51 -5.78
N SER A 106 -6.19 -13.57 -6.50
CA SER A 106 -6.88 -12.35 -6.96
C SER A 106 -7.88 -12.67 -8.07
N SER A 107 -9.10 -12.17 -7.92
CA SER A 107 -10.17 -12.25 -8.91
C SER A 107 -10.29 -11.00 -9.78
N LEU A 108 -9.35 -10.04 -9.66
CA LEU A 108 -9.41 -8.75 -10.31
C LEU A 108 -8.65 -8.78 -11.66
N PRO A 109 -9.32 -8.56 -12.81
CA PRO A 109 -8.72 -8.69 -14.15
C PRO A 109 -7.60 -7.68 -14.46
N PHE A 110 -7.43 -6.64 -13.63
CA PHE A 110 -6.40 -5.60 -13.78
C PHE A 110 -5.36 -5.59 -12.67
N ALA A 111 -5.46 -6.51 -11.70
CA ALA A 111 -4.61 -6.43 -10.51
C ALA A 111 -3.22 -7.01 -10.78
N ILE A 112 -2.24 -6.12 -10.96
CA ILE A 112 -0.83 -6.46 -10.87
C ILE A 112 -0.47 -6.52 -9.39
N GLY A 113 -0.22 -7.72 -8.87
CA GLY A 113 0.04 -7.98 -7.45
C GLY A 113 1.38 -7.51 -6.89
N GLN A 114 1.89 -6.35 -7.34
CA GLN A 114 3.15 -5.81 -6.83
C GLN A 114 3.00 -5.44 -5.36
N VAL A 115 4.05 -5.74 -4.58
CA VAL A 115 4.13 -5.38 -3.17
C VAL A 115 4.26 -3.85 -3.06
N GLN A 116 3.44 -3.23 -2.21
CA GLN A 116 3.39 -1.78 -2.03
C GLN A 116 4.42 -1.27 -1.01
N ASP A 117 4.84 -0.02 -1.18
CA ASP A 117 5.90 0.65 -0.41
C ASP A 117 5.40 1.40 0.84
N ALA A 118 4.08 1.58 0.99
CA ALA A 118 3.48 2.36 2.08
C ALA A 118 3.89 1.90 3.50
N GLY A 119 4.09 0.59 3.70
CA GLY A 119 4.48 0.03 5.00
C GLY A 119 5.98 0.16 5.32
N LEU A 120 6.83 0.46 4.33
CA LEU A 120 8.28 0.32 4.46
C LEU A 120 8.90 1.36 5.38
N ILE A 121 8.33 2.55 5.46
CA ILE A 121 8.82 3.60 6.36
C ILE A 121 8.65 3.21 7.83
N PHE A 122 7.54 2.55 8.17
CA PHE A 122 7.29 2.04 9.52
C PHE A 122 8.22 0.87 9.84
N LEU A 123 8.45 -0.04 8.88
CA LEU A 123 9.41 -1.13 9.04
C LEU A 123 10.84 -0.60 9.23
N SER A 124 11.23 0.46 8.53
CA SER A 124 12.53 1.13 8.66
C SER A 124 12.74 1.72 10.05
N ALA A 125 11.72 2.42 10.58
CA ALA A 125 11.77 2.98 11.92
C ALA A 125 11.83 1.88 12.99
N MET A 126 11.06 0.81 12.83
CA MET A 126 11.07 -0.33 13.75
C MET A 126 12.41 -1.07 13.74
N SER A 127 12.98 -1.33 12.57
CA SER A 127 14.27 -2.03 12.46
C SER A 127 15.41 -1.25 13.13
N SER A 128 15.48 0.05 12.86
CA SER A 128 16.48 0.96 13.46
C SER A 128 16.30 1.09 14.97
N SER A 129 15.03 1.12 15.44
CA SER A 129 14.73 1.14 16.88
C SER A 129 15.20 -0.14 17.58
N ILE A 130 14.99 -1.32 16.98
CA ILE A 130 15.46 -2.61 17.51
C ILE A 130 16.99 -2.63 17.59
N VAL A 131 17.69 -2.20 16.53
CA VAL A 131 19.15 -2.11 16.55
C VAL A 131 19.62 -1.19 17.67
N THR A 132 19.02 -0.02 17.81
CA THR A 132 19.39 0.95 18.87
C THR A 132 19.24 0.35 20.27
N ILE A 133 18.16 -0.38 20.53
CA ILE A 133 17.89 -0.99 21.84
C ILE A 133 18.84 -2.17 22.11
N LEU A 134 19.03 -3.06 21.14
CA LEU A 134 19.81 -4.28 21.34
C LEU A 134 21.32 -4.04 21.34
N THR A 135 21.79 -3.03 20.61
CA THR A 135 23.23 -2.68 20.55
C THR A 135 23.67 -1.85 21.77
N ALA A 136 22.74 -1.46 22.64
CA ALA A 136 23.07 -0.89 23.94
C ALA A 136 23.80 -1.89 24.85
N ASP A 137 23.55 -3.19 24.65
CA ASP A 137 24.27 -4.27 25.29
C ASP A 137 25.40 -4.76 24.35
N LYS A 138 26.65 -4.58 24.78
CA LYS A 138 27.83 -4.86 23.95
C LYS A 138 28.20 -6.34 23.88
N ASP A 139 27.63 -7.16 24.76
CA ASP A 139 27.90 -8.60 24.81
C ASP A 139 26.99 -9.40 23.87
N LEU A 140 25.99 -8.75 23.24
CA LEU A 140 25.08 -9.42 22.33
C LEU A 140 25.75 -9.70 20.97
N PRO A 141 25.67 -10.95 20.47
CA PRO A 141 26.20 -11.28 19.15
C PRO A 141 25.36 -10.59 18.04
N PRO A 142 25.99 -10.08 16.97
CA PRO A 142 25.29 -9.39 15.87
C PRO A 142 24.18 -10.24 15.22
N ASN A 143 24.38 -11.55 15.16
CA ASN A 143 23.40 -12.49 14.60
C ASN A 143 22.08 -12.51 15.39
N ALA A 144 22.14 -12.31 16.72
CA ALA A 144 20.95 -12.25 17.55
C ALA A 144 20.13 -10.99 17.29
N VAL A 145 20.79 -9.85 17.02
CA VAL A 145 20.13 -8.59 16.67
C VAL A 145 19.38 -8.71 15.35
N ILE A 146 20.01 -9.30 14.34
CA ILE A 146 19.38 -9.52 13.02
C ILE A 146 18.20 -10.48 13.14
N ALA A 147 18.39 -11.61 13.81
CA ALA A 147 17.33 -12.59 14.00
C ALA A 147 16.11 -11.97 14.72
N THR A 148 16.37 -11.24 15.80
CA THR A 148 15.31 -10.55 16.57
C THR A 148 14.60 -9.52 15.71
N THR A 149 15.35 -8.74 14.93
CA THR A 149 14.78 -7.75 13.99
C THR A 149 13.87 -8.44 12.98
N LEU A 150 14.36 -9.48 12.29
CA LEU A 150 13.60 -10.18 11.26
C LEU A 150 12.31 -10.81 11.81
N VAL A 151 12.38 -11.47 12.96
CA VAL A 151 11.21 -12.09 13.62
C VAL A 151 10.21 -11.02 14.05
N THR A 152 10.67 -9.91 14.60
CA THR A 152 9.80 -8.81 15.05
C THR A 152 9.10 -8.13 13.88
N LEU A 153 9.83 -7.79 12.81
CA LEU A 153 9.23 -7.19 11.60
C LEU A 153 8.25 -8.15 10.91
N SER A 154 8.57 -9.45 10.86
CA SER A 154 7.66 -10.47 10.30
C SER A 154 6.38 -10.58 11.12
N SER A 155 6.51 -10.58 12.45
CA SER A 155 5.37 -10.63 13.37
C SER A 155 4.50 -9.38 13.25
N ALA A 156 5.10 -8.19 13.19
CA ALA A 156 4.38 -6.93 12.99
C ALA A 156 3.62 -6.91 11.65
N THR A 157 4.26 -7.41 10.56
CA THR A 157 3.64 -7.48 9.24
C THR A 157 2.47 -8.48 9.22
N MET A 158 2.62 -9.62 9.89
CA MET A 158 1.55 -10.60 10.05
C MET A 158 0.37 -10.03 10.85
N LEU A 159 0.64 -9.35 11.97
CA LEU A 159 -0.40 -8.71 12.78
C LEU A 159 -1.14 -7.63 12.01
N MET A 160 -0.42 -6.82 11.21
CA MET A 160 -1.03 -5.85 10.31
C MET A 160 -1.93 -6.54 9.27
N GLY A 161 -1.47 -7.64 8.65
CA GLY A 161 -2.29 -8.43 7.73
C GLY A 161 -3.57 -8.99 8.38
N LEU A 162 -3.47 -9.51 9.60
CA LEU A 162 -4.64 -9.98 10.35
C LEU A 162 -5.61 -8.84 10.68
N ALA A 163 -5.09 -7.69 11.12
CA ALA A 163 -5.91 -6.52 11.39
C ALA A 163 -6.68 -6.05 10.16
N LEU A 164 -6.06 -6.09 8.97
CA LEU A 164 -6.72 -5.78 7.70
C LEU A 164 -7.82 -6.78 7.35
N ILE A 165 -7.59 -8.09 7.56
CA ILE A 165 -8.63 -9.12 7.35
C ILE A 165 -9.82 -8.90 8.28
N LEU A 166 -9.57 -8.63 9.56
CA LEU A 166 -10.62 -8.36 10.54
C LEU A 166 -11.40 -7.09 10.20
N THR A 167 -10.72 -6.02 9.83
CA THR A 167 -11.37 -4.75 9.45
C THR A 167 -12.21 -4.93 8.19
N GLY A 168 -11.72 -5.67 7.20
CA GLY A 168 -12.45 -5.96 5.97
C GLY A 168 -13.66 -6.89 6.16
N HIS A 169 -13.76 -7.61 7.28
CA HIS A 169 -14.93 -8.43 7.62
C HIS A 169 -15.95 -7.67 8.48
N VAL A 170 -15.52 -6.58 9.14
CA VAL A 170 -16.39 -5.74 10.00
C VAL A 170 -17.06 -4.62 9.20
N LEU A 171 -16.53 -4.27 8.04
CA LEU A 171 -17.10 -3.28 7.11
C LEU A 171 -18.00 -3.94 6.05
#